data_AF-A0A258EBX2-F1
#
_entry.id   AF-A0A258EBX2-F1
#
_cell.length_a   1.000
_cell.length_b   1.000
_cell.length_c   1.000
_cell.angle_alpha   90.00
_cell.angle_beta   90.00
_cell.angle_gamma   90.00
#
_symmetry.space_group_name_H-M   'P 1'
#
loop_
_entity.id
_entity.type
_entity.pdbx_description
1 polymer ?
#
loop_
_entity_poly.entity_id
_entity_poly.type
_entity_poly.pdbx_seq_one_letter_code
_entity_poly.pdbx_strand_id
1 'polypeptide(L)'
;MKVPPTLISIFQKHLPAASISYCISLWQNNPFHFQVKAPRSTKLGDFRFRRDQTIQTITINSDLNRFQFLLTYIHEVAHHMTFAAFGPDHA
;
A
#
# COMPACT_ATOMS: atom_id res chain seq x y z
N MET A 1 -1.41 -14.11 6.90
CA MET A 1 0.00 -13.64 6.95
C MET A 1 0.21 -12.85 8.24
N LYS A 2 1.36 -12.98 8.92
CA LYS A 2 1.66 -12.10 10.08
C LYS A 2 2.13 -10.74 9.57
N VAL A 3 1.73 -9.64 10.24
CA VAL A 3 2.15 -8.29 9.89
C VAL A 3 3.68 -8.16 10.06
N PRO A 4 4.44 -7.76 9.02
CA PRO A 4 5.88 -7.59 9.14
C PRO A 4 6.23 -6.47 10.13
N PRO A 5 7.18 -6.67 11.06
CA PRO A 5 7.63 -5.59 11.95
C PRO A 5 8.15 -4.37 11.18
N THR A 6 8.77 -4.60 10.02
CA THR A 6 9.24 -3.54 9.12
C THR A 6 8.10 -2.65 8.61
N LEU A 7 6.91 -3.22 8.37
CA LEU A 7 5.73 -2.47 7.94
C LEU A 7 5.25 -1.52 9.05
N ILE A 8 5.20 -2.02 10.29
CA ILE A 8 4.78 -1.24 11.46
C ILE A 8 5.70 -0.03 11.64
N SER A 9 7.02 -0.22 11.56
CA SER A 9 7.99 0.86 11.68
C SER A 9 7.84 1.91 10.56
N ILE A 10 7.56 1.48 9.33
CA ILE A 10 7.29 2.40 8.21
C ILE A 10 6.04 3.22 8.48
N PHE A 11 4.95 2.58 8.94
CA PHE A 11 3.69 3.26 9.22
C PHE A 11 3.82 4.27 10.36
N GLN A 12 4.53 3.92 11.42
CA GLN A 12 4.82 4.85 12.53
C GLN A 12 5.62 6.08 12.08
N LYS A 13 6.50 5.93 11.08
CA LYS A 13 7.29 7.03 10.52
C LYS A 13 6.48 7.92 9.58
N HIS A 14 5.67 7.32 8.71
CA HIS A 14 5.08 7.99 7.55
C HIS A 14 3.59 8.31 7.67
N LEU A 15 2.85 7.75 8.63
CA LEU A 15 1.42 8.00 8.80
C LEU A 15 1.10 8.87 10.03
N PRO A 16 -0.04 9.57 10.05
CA PRO A 16 -0.61 10.12 11.28
C PRO A 16 -0.88 9.00 12.29
N ALA A 17 -0.60 9.23 13.57
CA ALA A 17 -0.70 8.19 14.61
C ALA A 17 -2.10 7.55 14.67
N ALA A 18 -3.15 8.37 14.54
CA ALA A 18 -4.55 7.92 14.60
C ALA A 18 -4.95 7.00 13.43
N SER A 19 -4.26 7.05 12.28
CA SER A 19 -4.60 6.22 11.12
C SER A 19 -3.85 4.90 11.05
N ILE A 20 -2.81 4.70 11.88
CA ILE A 20 -1.93 3.52 11.81
C ILE A 20 -2.73 2.22 11.98
N SER A 21 -3.59 2.15 12.99
CA SER A 21 -4.40 0.94 13.25
C SER A 21 -5.31 0.62 12.06
N TYR A 22 -5.90 1.63 11.44
CA TYR A 22 -6.73 1.45 10.25
C TYR A 22 -5.92 0.94 9.05
N CYS A 23 -4.76 1.53 8.77
CA CYS A 23 -3.87 1.07 7.70
C CYS A 23 -3.35 -0.36 7.94
N ILE A 24 -3.04 -0.74 9.18
CA ILE A 24 -2.68 -2.13 9.50
C ILE A 24 -3.85 -3.06 9.20
N SER A 25 -5.07 -2.68 9.57
CA SER A 25 -6.27 -3.51 9.32
C SER A 25 -6.52 -3.71 7.82
N LEU A 26 -6.35 -2.67 7.00
CA LEU A 26 -6.44 -2.76 5.54
C LEU A 26 -5.42 -3.77 4.99
N TRP A 27 -4.18 -3.70 5.44
CA TRP A 27 -3.14 -4.66 5.03
C TRP A 27 -3.44 -6.08 5.51
N GLN A 28 -3.99 -6.26 6.71
CA GLN A 28 -4.34 -7.58 7.24
C GLN A 28 -5.45 -8.25 6.42
N ASN A 29 -6.45 -7.48 6.00
CA ASN A 29 -7.56 -7.96 5.18
C ASN A 29 -7.15 -8.20 3.73
N ASN A 30 -6.21 -7.41 3.21
CA ASN A 30 -5.74 -7.50 1.83
C ASN A 30 -4.20 -7.44 1.81
N PRO A 31 -3.49 -8.57 2.04
CA PRO A 31 -2.04 -8.56 2.16
C PRO A 31 -1.34 -8.24 0.82
N PHE A 32 -0.35 -7.34 0.89
CA PHE A 32 0.53 -6.98 -0.23
C PHE A 32 1.96 -6.73 0.24
N HIS A 33 2.91 -6.79 -0.69
CA HIS A 33 4.26 -6.29 -0.45
C HIS A 33 4.24 -4.75 -0.47
N PHE A 34 4.74 -4.12 0.59
CA PHE A 34 4.79 -2.66 0.69
C PHE A 34 6.23 -2.16 0.66
N GLN A 35 6.51 -1.15 -0.15
CA GLN A 35 7.83 -0.54 -0.23
C GLN A 35 7.75 0.98 -0.31
N VAL A 36 8.61 1.66 0.44
CA VAL A 36 8.85 3.11 0.27
C VAL A 36 10.01 3.28 -0.70
N LYS A 37 9.83 4.11 -1.73
CA LYS A 37 10.81 4.31 -2.82
C LYS A 37 11.23 5.78 -2.90
N ALA A 38 12.35 6.02 -3.58
CA ALA A 38 12.78 7.38 -3.91
C ALA A 38 11.67 8.10 -4.73
N PRO A 39 11.56 9.43 -4.61
CA PRO A 39 10.50 10.19 -5.25
C PRO A 39 10.52 10.07 -6.77
N ARG A 40 9.33 9.93 -7.37
CA ARG A 40 9.09 9.96 -8.82
C ARG A 40 8.22 11.16 -9.15
N SER A 41 8.47 11.83 -10.27
CA SER A 41 7.67 12.98 -10.69
C SER A 41 6.29 12.60 -11.25
N THR A 42 6.15 11.41 -11.82
CA THR A 42 4.93 11.02 -12.54
C THR A 42 3.82 10.45 -11.67
N LYS A 43 4.15 9.91 -10.48
CA LYS A 43 3.18 9.35 -9.53
C LYS A 43 3.72 9.31 -8.11
N LEU A 44 2.81 9.49 -7.15
CA LEU A 44 3.11 9.48 -5.71
C LEU A 44 3.11 8.06 -5.14
N GLY A 45 2.26 7.19 -5.68
CA GLY A 45 2.13 5.78 -5.34
C GLY A 45 2.04 4.91 -6.60
N ASP A 46 2.10 3.58 -6.43
CA ASP A 46 1.89 2.62 -7.51
C ASP A 46 1.53 1.25 -6.95
N PHE A 47 0.29 0.81 -7.17
CA PHE A 47 -0.13 -0.59 -7.15
C PHE A 47 0.32 -1.29 -8.44
N ARG A 48 1.16 -2.31 -8.28
CA ARG A 48 1.72 -3.10 -9.38
C ARG A 48 1.17 -4.51 -9.34
N PHE A 49 0.29 -4.81 -10.29
CA PHE A 49 -0.17 -6.16 -10.55
C PHE A 49 0.86 -6.96 -11.38
N ARG A 50 1.00 -8.23 -11.02
CA ARG A 50 1.87 -9.23 -11.62
C ARG A 50 1.16 -10.58 -11.61
N ARG A 51 0.86 -11.11 -12.80
CA ARG A 51 0.19 -12.42 -12.98
C ARG A 51 1.00 -13.58 -12.40
N ASP A 52 2.32 -13.46 -12.37
CA ASP A 52 3.25 -14.46 -11.83
C ASP A 52 3.43 -14.39 -10.30
N GLN A 53 2.76 -13.47 -9.62
CA GLN A 53 2.85 -13.31 -8.17
C GLN A 53 1.48 -13.48 -7.52
N THR A 54 1.44 -14.25 -6.42
CA THR A 54 0.22 -14.38 -5.60
C THR A 54 -0.01 -13.15 -4.72
N ILE A 55 1.07 -12.48 -4.29
CA ILE A 55 1.03 -11.28 -3.45
C ILE A 55 1.56 -10.09 -4.26
N GLN A 56 0.67 -9.14 -4.53
CA GLN A 56 0.96 -7.95 -5.33
C GLN A 56 1.78 -6.92 -4.55
N THR A 57 2.28 -5.89 -5.25
CA THR A 57 3.15 -4.87 -4.64
C THR A 57 2.52 -3.49 -4.68
N ILE A 58 2.59 -2.75 -3.57
CA ILE A 58 2.29 -1.32 -3.49
C ILE A 58 3.58 -0.56 -3.15
N THR A 59 3.85 0.53 -3.86
CA THR A 59 4.96 1.44 -3.57
C THR A 59 4.50 2.87 -3.35
N ILE A 60 5.16 3.62 -2.46
CA ILE A 60 4.89 5.05 -2.22
C ILE A 60 6.20 5.83 -2.16
N ASN A 61 6.20 7.06 -2.66
CA ASN A 61 7.34 7.96 -2.61
C ASN A 61 7.69 8.36 -1.15
N SER A 62 8.99 8.46 -0.86
CA SER A 62 9.50 8.68 0.49
C SER A 62 9.36 10.10 1.04
N ASP A 63 9.18 11.08 0.16
CA ASP A 63 9.20 12.52 0.43
C ASP A 63 7.82 13.11 0.77
N LEU A 64 6.76 12.31 0.71
CA LEU A 64 5.41 12.77 1.03
C LEU A 64 5.30 13.13 2.52
N ASN A 65 4.56 14.21 2.81
CA ASN A 65 4.15 14.48 4.19
C ASN A 65 3.16 13.41 4.67
N ARG A 66 2.94 13.33 5.99
CA ARG A 66 2.15 12.24 6.60
C ARG A 66 0.74 12.10 6.03
N PHE A 67 0.07 13.21 5.72
CA PHE A 67 -1.30 13.17 5.18
C PHE A 67 -1.32 12.79 3.70
N GLN A 68 -0.37 13.29 2.90
CA GLN A 68 -0.18 12.86 1.52
C GLN A 68 0.15 11.37 1.44
N PHE A 69 1.00 10.87 2.35
CA PHE A 69 1.35 9.47 2.42
C PHE A 69 0.13 8.61 2.78
N LEU A 70 -0.67 9.02 3.77
CA LEU A 70 -1.92 8.34 4.14
C LEU A 70 -2.90 8.27 2.97
N LEU A 71 -3.15 9.41 2.32
CA LEU A 71 -4.06 9.47 1.17
C LEU A 71 -3.58 8.56 0.04
N THR A 72 -2.30 8.64 -0.30
CA THR A 72 -1.68 7.81 -1.35
C THR A 72 -1.76 6.32 -0.97
N TYR A 73 -1.52 5.96 0.29
CA TYR A 73 -1.64 4.59 0.75
C TYR A 73 -3.05 4.05 0.58
N ILE A 74 -4.07 4.78 1.03
CA ILE A 74 -5.47 4.38 0.89
C ILE A 74 -5.84 4.24 -0.59
N HIS A 75 -5.38 5.17 -1.44
CA HIS A 75 -5.60 5.13 -2.88
C HIS A 75 -5.04 3.85 -3.52
N GLU A 76 -3.79 3.50 -3.24
CA GLU A 76 -3.20 2.29 -3.82
C GLU A 76 -3.83 1.00 -3.26
N VAL A 77 -4.23 0.98 -1.98
CA VAL A 77 -4.97 -0.14 -1.41
C VAL A 77 -6.33 -0.31 -2.09
N ALA A 78 -7.03 0.78 -2.39
CA ALA A 78 -8.29 0.72 -3.12
C ALA A 78 -8.10 0.15 -4.53
N HIS A 79 -7.02 0.51 -5.23
CA HIS A 79 -6.65 -0.12 -6.50
C HIS A 79 -6.42 -1.63 -6.34
N HIS A 80 -5.66 -2.04 -5.33
CA HIS A 80 -5.42 -3.45 -5.05
C HIS A 80 -6.71 -4.24 -4.81
N MET A 81 -7.59 -3.72 -3.94
CA MET A 81 -8.87 -4.36 -3.61
C MET A 81 -9.80 -4.43 -4.82
N THR A 82 -9.89 -3.36 -5.60
CA THR A 82 -10.74 -3.30 -6.80
C THR A 82 -10.24 -4.29 -7.85
N PHE A 83 -8.93 -4.36 -8.06
CA PHE A 83 -8.34 -5.33 -8.97
C PHE A 83 -8.58 -6.77 -8.49
N ALA A 84 -8.49 -7.04 -7.19
CA ALA A 84 -8.76 -8.37 -6.65
C ALA A 84 -10.24 -8.80 -6.82
N ALA A 85 -11.18 -7.85 -6.80
CA ALA A 85 -12.60 -8.14 -6.92
C ALA A 85 -13.14 -8.17 -8.36
N PHE A 86 -12.50 -7.46 -9.30
CA PHE A 86 -13.03 -7.25 -10.65
C PHE A 86 -11.97 -7.37 -11.76
N GLY A 87 -10.75 -7.75 -11.42
CA GLY A 87 -9.65 -7.91 -12.37
C GLY A 87 -9.93 -9.04 -13.39
N PRO A 88 -9.13 -9.10 -14.46
CA PRO A 88 -9.35 -9.99 -15.61
C PRO A 88 -9.28 -11.50 -15.31
N ASP A 89 -9.04 -11.91 -14.06
CA ASP A 89 -9.12 -13.31 -13.62
C ASP A 89 -10.56 -13.72 -13.20
N HIS A 90 -11.58 -12.90 -13.48
CA HIS A 90 -13.01 -13.20 -13.26
C HIS A 90 -13.82 -13.31 -14.57
N ALA A 91 -13.14 -13.53 -15.71
CA ALA A 91 -13.76 -13.81 -17.00
C ALA A 91 -13.45 -15.25 -17.46
#